data_AF-A0A916DEL2-F1
#
_entry.id   AF-A0A916DEL2-F1
#
_cell.length_a   1.000
_cell.length_b   1.000
_cell.length_c   1.000
_cell.angle_alpha   90.00
_cell.angle_beta   90.00
_cell.angle_gamma   90.00
#
_symmetry.space_group_name_H-M   'P 1'
#
loop_
_entity.id
_entity.type
_entity.pdbx_description
1 polymer ?
#
loop_
_entity_poly.entity_id
_entity_poly.type
_entity_poly.pdbx_seq_one_letter_code
_entity_poly.pdbx_strand_id
1 'polypeptide(L)'
;MERSQARTCGEPRARHDRCVTTPPTRVPSDDRSRRPRGELSLDWRITLGLALTAAWLGGGAFYIGAGMGWSAFFEQPLGNMGEFLDGAFAPLAFLWLVLGLFMQQRELSENNRTIQRQHEIMLRTAEQAEIQTRAIAANELHARQDTFMDLAKLVANQLEVIAGMLYLSSQGTPGDGVVSDAEMDGLWGRLSSGEASIFSRRMISLRFGSGSPAEKWALFYGTPIRERHCGSFIESFERLLRAAQGCDPDGMIVDALAGSAQGRLYRIMCELRDGPPTGTA
;
A
#
# COMPACT_ATOMS: atom_id res chain seq x y z
N MET A 1 21.30 -61.07 -14.92
CA MET A 1 21.45 -60.84 -13.47
C MET A 1 22.94 -60.57 -13.23
N GLU A 2 23.43 -59.48 -12.65
CA GLU A 2 22.85 -58.25 -12.12
C GLU A 2 24.06 -57.27 -11.92
N ARG A 3 23.92 -56.04 -12.40
CA ARG A 3 24.32 -54.73 -11.84
C ARG A 3 25.59 -54.61 -10.96
N SER A 4 26.46 -53.64 -11.30
CA SER A 4 26.58 -52.38 -10.53
C SER A 4 27.66 -51.46 -11.14
N GLN A 5 27.24 -50.37 -11.79
CA GLN A 5 28.09 -49.23 -12.13
C GLN A 5 27.64 -48.03 -11.28
N ALA A 6 28.63 -47.36 -10.71
CA ALA A 6 28.52 -46.17 -9.90
C ALA A 6 27.78 -45.04 -10.63
N ARG A 7 26.83 -44.41 -9.94
CA ARG A 7 26.35 -43.06 -10.25
C ARG A 7 26.44 -42.20 -9.01
N THR A 8 27.02 -41.04 -9.25
CA THR A 8 27.35 -39.96 -8.33
C THR A 8 26.12 -39.37 -7.64
N CYS A 9 26.36 -38.95 -6.41
CA CYS A 9 25.44 -38.33 -5.47
C CYS A 9 24.81 -37.04 -6.04
N GLY A 10 23.51 -36.87 -5.82
CA GLY A 10 22.72 -35.74 -6.30
C GLY A 10 22.93 -34.48 -5.48
N GLU A 11 23.02 -33.35 -6.19
CA GLU A 11 22.98 -31.98 -5.68
C GLU A 11 21.63 -31.58 -5.05
N PRO A 12 21.61 -30.55 -4.19
CA PRO A 12 20.44 -30.15 -3.43
C PRO A 12 19.46 -29.33 -4.29
N ARG A 13 18.20 -29.76 -4.35
CA ARG A 13 17.09 -28.96 -4.90
C ARG A 13 16.76 -27.81 -3.95
N ALA A 14 17.35 -26.65 -4.20
CA ALA A 14 16.84 -25.38 -3.68
C ALA A 14 15.42 -25.16 -4.21
N ARG A 15 14.45 -25.16 -3.30
CA ARG A 15 13.05 -24.82 -3.57
C ARG A 15 13.00 -23.30 -3.68
N HIS A 16 13.13 -22.76 -4.89
CA HIS A 16 12.88 -21.34 -5.13
C HIS A 16 11.41 -21.04 -4.88
N ASP A 17 11.17 -20.25 -3.85
CA ASP A 17 9.96 -19.49 -3.65
C ASP A 17 9.62 -18.77 -4.94
N ARG A 18 8.44 -19.09 -5.50
CA ARG A 18 7.82 -18.25 -6.52
C ARG A 18 7.35 -16.98 -5.83
N CYS A 19 8.27 -16.06 -5.63
CA CYS A 19 7.97 -14.65 -5.50
C CYS A 19 7.24 -14.27 -6.79
N VAL A 20 5.93 -14.04 -6.70
CA VAL A 20 5.17 -13.38 -7.75
C VAL A 20 5.65 -11.95 -7.75
N THR A 21 6.81 -11.73 -8.38
CA THR A 21 7.23 -10.40 -8.79
C THR A 21 6.25 -9.98 -9.86
N THR A 22 5.26 -9.17 -9.46
CA THR A 22 4.58 -8.29 -10.40
C THR A 22 5.67 -7.68 -11.29
N PRO A 23 5.61 -7.85 -12.62
CA PRO A 23 6.61 -7.26 -13.48
C PRO A 23 6.62 -5.76 -13.18
N PRO A 24 7.78 -5.09 -13.13
CA PRO A 24 7.79 -3.64 -13.03
C PRO A 24 6.92 -3.15 -14.17
N THR A 25 5.83 -2.47 -13.84
CA THR A 25 5.02 -1.74 -14.80
C THR A 25 6.04 -0.89 -15.54
N ARG A 26 6.41 -1.28 -16.76
CA ARG A 26 7.25 -0.46 -17.62
C ARG A 26 6.46 0.83 -17.74
N VAL A 27 6.89 1.86 -17.01
CA VAL A 27 6.56 3.23 -17.35
C VAL A 27 6.93 3.31 -18.83
N PRO A 28 5.97 3.51 -19.74
CA PRO A 28 6.32 3.69 -21.13
C PRO A 28 7.34 4.82 -21.16
N SER A 29 8.57 4.51 -21.58
CA SER A 29 9.56 5.54 -21.84
C SER A 29 8.94 6.45 -22.88
N ASP A 30 8.55 7.61 -22.40
CA ASP A 30 7.81 8.61 -23.13
C ASP A 30 8.70 9.13 -24.26
N ASP A 31 8.53 8.53 -25.45
CA ASP A 31 9.08 9.03 -26.71
C ASP A 31 8.32 10.32 -27.09
N ARG A 32 8.56 11.37 -26.31
CA ARG A 32 7.87 12.66 -26.39
C ARG A 32 8.48 13.57 -27.47
N SER A 33 8.91 13.02 -28.60
CA SER A 33 9.53 13.81 -29.68
C SER A 33 9.07 13.51 -31.11
N ARG A 34 7.98 12.77 -31.31
CA ARG A 34 7.22 12.89 -32.57
C ARG A 34 6.34 14.13 -32.53
N ARG A 35 6.95 15.29 -32.81
CA ARG A 35 6.20 16.47 -33.26
C ARG A 35 5.34 16.02 -34.46
N PRO A 36 4.01 16.10 -34.42
CA PRO A 36 3.26 15.98 -35.65
C PRO A 36 3.77 17.10 -36.56
N ARG A 37 4.27 16.73 -37.74
CA ARG A 37 4.53 17.71 -38.79
C ARG A 37 3.24 18.48 -38.94
N GLY A 38 3.32 19.81 -38.80
CA GLY A 38 2.20 20.69 -39.09
C GLY A 38 1.87 20.58 -40.57
N GLU A 39 1.13 19.53 -40.93
CA GLU A 39 0.25 19.57 -42.07
C GLU A 39 -0.84 20.56 -41.67
N LEU A 40 -0.59 21.84 -41.92
CA LEU A 40 -1.65 22.79 -42.25
C LEU A 40 -2.31 22.24 -43.51
N SER A 41 -3.08 21.16 -43.35
CA SER A 41 -4.07 20.75 -44.32
C SER A 41 -5.06 21.91 -44.33
N LEU A 42 -4.81 22.86 -45.22
CA LEU A 42 -5.71 23.97 -45.46
C LEU A 42 -7.04 23.29 -45.79
N ASP A 43 -7.98 23.33 -44.84
CA ASP A 43 -9.24 22.62 -44.97
C ASP A 43 -9.79 22.99 -46.35
N TRP A 44 -10.08 21.99 -47.19
CA TRP A 44 -10.41 22.24 -48.60
C TRP A 44 -11.58 23.22 -48.74
N ARG A 45 -12.39 23.33 -47.67
CA ARG A 45 -13.46 24.31 -47.47
C ARG A 45 -12.97 25.76 -47.42
N ILE A 46 -11.83 26.02 -46.78
CA ILE A 46 -11.16 27.32 -46.77
C ILE A 46 -10.65 27.63 -48.17
N THR A 47 -10.06 26.65 -48.86
CA THR A 47 -9.63 26.81 -50.26
C THR A 47 -10.81 27.08 -51.20
N LEU A 48 -11.94 26.39 -51.01
CA LEU A 48 -13.19 26.63 -51.73
C LEU A 48 -13.75 28.03 -51.44
N GLY A 49 -13.77 28.44 -50.17
CA GLY A 49 -14.20 29.77 -49.74
C GLY A 49 -13.37 30.87 -50.37
N LEU A 50 -12.04 30.70 -50.39
CA LEU A 50 -11.10 31.61 -51.05
C LEU A 50 -11.30 31.66 -52.57
N ALA A 51 -11.48 30.51 -53.23
CA ALA A 51 -11.71 30.44 -54.67
C ALA A 51 -13.03 31.12 -55.07
N LEU A 52 -14.11 30.88 -54.32
CA LEU A 52 -15.41 31.51 -54.55
C LEU A 52 -15.36 33.02 -54.29
N THR A 53 -14.64 33.44 -53.24
CA THR A 53 -14.39 34.86 -52.95
C THR A 53 -13.62 35.53 -54.09
N ALA A 54 -12.55 34.89 -54.58
CA ALA A 54 -11.73 35.42 -55.68
C ALA A 54 -12.50 35.51 -56.99
N ALA A 55 -13.32 34.49 -57.32
CA ALA A 55 -14.20 34.50 -58.48
C ALA A 55 -15.26 35.60 -58.39
N TRP A 56 -15.85 35.80 -57.21
CA TRP A 56 -16.83 36.86 -56.95
C TRP A 56 -16.24 38.26 -57.12
N LEU A 57 -15.08 38.53 -56.49
CA LEU A 57 -14.38 39.80 -56.61
C LEU A 57 -13.88 40.05 -58.04
N GLY A 58 -13.37 39.01 -58.70
CA GLY A 58 -12.95 39.09 -60.10
C GLY A 58 -14.11 39.39 -61.06
N GLY A 59 -15.27 38.78 -60.85
CA GLY A 59 -16.49 39.07 -61.59
C GLY A 59 -17.00 40.49 -61.37
N GLY A 60 -16.99 40.97 -60.12
CA GLY A 60 -17.33 42.36 -59.78
C GLY A 60 -16.38 43.37 -60.42
N ALA A 61 -15.07 43.12 -60.36
CA ALA A 61 -14.04 43.93 -61.00
C ALA A 61 -14.21 43.98 -62.53
N PHE A 62 -14.52 42.84 -63.16
CA PHE A 62 -14.81 42.78 -64.59
C PHE A 62 -16.09 43.55 -64.95
N TYR A 63 -17.16 43.43 -64.16
CA TYR A 63 -18.41 44.14 -64.36
C TYR A 63 -18.23 45.67 -64.32
N ILE A 64 -17.50 46.18 -63.30
CA ILE A 64 -17.18 47.61 -63.20
C ILE A 64 -16.36 48.07 -64.41
N GLY A 65 -15.32 47.30 -64.78
CA GLY A 65 -14.44 47.63 -65.90
C GLY A 65 -15.12 47.61 -67.26
N ALA A 66 -16.02 46.65 -67.52
CA ALA A 66 -16.71 46.50 -68.79
C ALA A 66 -17.95 47.39 -68.94
N GLY A 67 -18.63 47.71 -67.83
CA GLY A 67 -19.85 48.53 -67.84
C GLY A 67 -19.60 50.03 -67.71
N MET A 68 -18.98 50.44 -66.61
CA MET A 68 -18.83 51.85 -66.22
C MET A 68 -17.42 52.41 -66.50
N GLY A 69 -16.40 51.55 -66.48
CA GLY A 69 -15.00 51.94 -66.54
C GLY A 69 -14.48 52.36 -65.16
N TRP A 70 -13.26 51.95 -64.83
CA TRP A 70 -12.68 52.16 -63.49
C TRP A 70 -12.58 53.64 -63.09
N SER A 71 -12.30 54.54 -64.04
CA SER A 71 -12.21 55.98 -63.77
C SER A 71 -13.56 56.59 -63.38
N ALA A 72 -14.63 56.25 -64.12
CA ALA A 72 -15.97 56.79 -63.87
C ALA A 72 -16.59 56.27 -62.56
N PHE A 73 -16.18 55.07 -62.10
CA PHE A 73 -16.58 54.54 -60.80
C PHE A 73 -16.00 55.35 -59.63
N PHE A 74 -14.72 55.74 -59.70
CA PHE A 74 -14.09 56.57 -58.66
C PHE A 74 -14.55 58.02 -58.66
N GLU A 75 -15.15 58.49 -59.76
CA GLU A 75 -15.75 59.82 -59.87
C GLU A 75 -17.20 59.88 -59.34
N GLN A 76 -17.81 58.73 -58.97
CA GLN A 76 -19.16 58.70 -58.39
C GLN A 76 -19.20 59.28 -56.97
N PRO A 77 -20.36 59.86 -56.55
CA PRO A 77 -20.58 60.25 -55.18
C PRO A 77 -20.34 59.08 -54.21
N LEU A 78 -19.68 59.36 -53.08
CA LEU A 78 -19.31 58.37 -52.05
C LEU A 78 -20.49 57.48 -51.59
N GLY A 79 -21.73 58.02 -51.59
CA GLY A 79 -22.93 57.26 -51.25
C GLY A 79 -23.22 56.10 -52.20
N ASN A 80 -23.16 56.34 -53.51
CA ASN A 80 -23.43 55.31 -54.52
C ASN A 80 -22.35 54.22 -54.53
N MET A 81 -21.10 54.61 -54.26
CA MET A 81 -20.01 53.65 -54.08
C MET A 81 -20.22 52.80 -52.82
N GLY A 82 -20.67 53.42 -51.72
CA GLY A 82 -21.03 52.72 -50.49
C GLY A 82 -22.13 51.68 -50.69
N GLU A 83 -23.24 52.06 -51.34
CA GLU A 83 -24.35 51.14 -51.62
C GLU A 83 -23.94 49.94 -52.50
N PHE A 84 -23.07 50.16 -53.48
CA PHE A 84 -22.53 49.08 -54.31
C PHE A 84 -21.60 48.14 -53.50
N LEU A 85 -20.71 48.71 -52.68
CA LEU A 85 -19.80 47.93 -51.84
C LEU A 85 -20.57 47.14 -50.77
N ASP A 86 -21.59 47.72 -50.16
CA ASP A 86 -22.48 47.03 -49.21
C ASP A 86 -23.16 45.82 -49.88
N GLY A 87 -23.65 45.98 -51.12
CA GLY A 87 -24.20 44.89 -51.91
C GLY A 87 -23.18 43.83 -52.30
N ALA A 88 -21.92 44.20 -52.54
CA ALA A 88 -20.85 43.29 -52.94
C ALA A 88 -20.25 42.52 -51.75
N PHE A 89 -20.15 43.13 -50.56
CA PHE A 89 -19.58 42.53 -49.37
C PHE A 89 -20.57 41.71 -48.53
N ALA A 90 -21.87 42.05 -48.54
CA ALA A 90 -22.86 41.31 -47.73
C ALA A 90 -22.91 39.80 -48.04
N PRO A 91 -22.93 39.33 -49.30
CA PRO A 91 -22.89 37.90 -49.62
C PRO A 91 -21.57 37.23 -49.22
N LEU A 92 -20.46 37.97 -49.29
CA LEU A 92 -19.13 37.47 -48.92
C LEU A 92 -19.04 37.24 -47.40
N ALA A 93 -19.50 38.21 -46.60
CA ALA A 93 -19.55 38.07 -45.15
C ALA A 93 -20.44 36.88 -44.73
N PHE A 94 -21.59 36.72 -45.39
CA PHE A 94 -22.48 35.58 -45.13
C PHE A 94 -21.85 34.23 -45.50
N LEU A 95 -21.17 34.15 -46.65
CA LEU A 95 -20.43 32.96 -47.06
C LEU A 95 -19.43 32.51 -46.00
N TRP A 96 -18.59 33.43 -45.51
CA TRP A 96 -17.58 33.13 -44.50
C TRP A 96 -18.18 32.74 -43.14
N LEU A 97 -19.30 33.37 -42.76
CA LEU A 97 -20.01 33.03 -41.53
C LEU A 97 -20.52 31.59 -41.55
N VAL A 98 -21.14 31.16 -42.66
CA VAL A 98 -21.67 29.79 -42.80
C VAL A 98 -20.54 28.76 -42.84
N LEU A 99 -19.45 29.06 -43.55
CA LEU A 99 -18.26 28.19 -43.59
C LEU A 99 -17.65 28.00 -42.19
N GLY A 100 -17.54 29.08 -41.41
CA GLY A 100 -17.08 29.03 -40.02
C GLY A 100 -17.99 28.19 -39.12
N LEU A 101 -19.32 28.36 -39.22
CA LEU A 101 -20.29 27.61 -38.43
C LEU A 101 -20.19 26.10 -38.67
N PHE A 102 -20.05 25.67 -39.93
CA PHE A 102 -19.90 24.25 -40.26
C PHE A 102 -18.59 23.63 -39.81
N MET A 103 -17.52 24.43 -39.69
CA MET A 103 -16.24 23.98 -39.17
C MET A 103 -16.35 23.75 -37.66
N GLN A 104 -16.92 24.71 -36.93
CA GLN A 104 -17.13 24.65 -35.48
C GLN A 104 -18.03 23.46 -35.07
N GLN A 105 -19.10 23.17 -35.82
CA GLN A 105 -20.00 22.05 -35.53
C GLN A 105 -19.30 20.68 -35.58
N ARG A 106 -18.33 20.50 -36.49
CA ARG A 106 -17.60 19.23 -36.61
C ARG A 106 -16.67 19.02 -35.42
N GLU A 107 -15.92 20.05 -35.05
CA GLU A 107 -14.99 20.00 -33.92
C GLU A 107 -15.71 19.72 -32.59
N LEU A 108 -16.87 20.36 -32.35
CA LEU A 108 -17.70 20.08 -31.17
C LEU A 108 -18.17 18.62 -31.13
N SER A 109 -18.51 18.02 -32.28
CA SER A 109 -18.96 16.64 -32.33
C SER A 109 -17.84 15.64 -31.97
N GLU A 110 -16.60 15.92 -32.38
CA GLU A 110 -15.45 15.09 -32.08
C GLU A 110 -15.00 15.24 -30.62
N ASN A 111 -15.03 16.46 -30.09
CA ASN A 111 -14.77 16.73 -28.68
C ASN A 111 -15.82 16.05 -27.78
N ASN A 112 -17.10 16.14 -28.12
CA ASN A 112 -18.17 15.46 -27.37
C ASN A 112 -17.97 13.94 -27.34
N ARG A 113 -17.57 13.32 -28.46
CA ARG A 113 -17.25 11.88 -28.50
C ARG A 113 -16.07 11.53 -27.60
N THR A 114 -15.05 12.39 -27.55
CA THR A 114 -13.88 12.20 -26.69
C THR A 114 -14.27 12.28 -25.21
N ILE A 115 -15.08 13.28 -24.84
CA ILE A 115 -15.60 13.44 -23.48
C ILE A 115 -16.45 12.22 -23.07
N GLN A 116 -17.32 11.73 -23.95
CA GLN A 116 -18.13 10.53 -23.67
C GLN A 116 -17.26 9.31 -23.39
N ARG A 117 -16.21 9.08 -24.19
CA ARG A 117 -15.26 7.97 -23.96
C ARG A 117 -14.50 8.14 -22.64
N GLN A 118 -14.06 9.36 -22.33
CA GLN A 118 -13.38 9.64 -21.06
C GLN A 118 -14.29 9.40 -19.86
N HIS A 119 -15.56 9.78 -19.94
CA HIS A 119 -16.55 9.52 -18.90
C HIS A 119 -16.75 8.01 -18.67
N GLU A 120 -16.87 7.21 -19.73
CA GLU A 120 -17.00 5.77 -19.61
C GLU A 120 -15.77 5.12 -18.94
N ILE A 121 -14.56 5.54 -19.32
CA ILE A 121 -13.32 5.09 -18.68
C ILE A 121 -13.31 5.46 -17.20
N MET A 122 -13.73 6.68 -16.86
CA MET A 122 -13.81 7.14 -15.47
C MET A 122 -14.77 6.28 -14.65
N LEU A 123 -15.96 5.97 -15.17
CA LEU A 123 -16.94 5.11 -14.48
C LEU A 123 -16.38 3.71 -14.21
N ARG A 124 -15.76 3.09 -15.22
CA ARG A 124 -15.12 1.77 -15.07
C ARG A 124 -13.96 1.81 -14.06
N THR A 125 -13.19 2.89 -14.06
CA THR A 125 -12.07 3.08 -13.12
C THR A 125 -12.58 3.24 -11.69
N ALA A 126 -13.69 3.97 -11.49
CA ALA A 126 -14.32 4.13 -10.18
C ALA A 126 -14.86 2.80 -9.63
N GLU A 127 -15.51 1.99 -10.47
CA GLU A 127 -15.99 0.65 -10.10
C GLU A 127 -14.83 -0.28 -9.70
N GLN A 128 -13.74 -0.27 -10.47
CA GLN A 128 -12.54 -1.05 -10.15
C GLN A 128 -11.90 -0.61 -8.84
N ALA A 129 -11.84 0.70 -8.58
CA ALA A 129 -11.33 1.24 -7.32
C ALA A 129 -12.16 0.78 -6.12
N GLU A 130 -13.50 0.76 -6.25
CA GLU A 130 -14.39 0.28 -5.19
C GLU A 130 -14.16 -1.21 -4.87
N ILE A 131 -14.05 -2.05 -5.90
CA ILE A 131 -13.74 -3.49 -5.73
C ILE A 131 -12.38 -3.67 -5.04
N GLN A 132 -11.37 -2.90 -5.45
CA GLN A 132 -10.04 -2.95 -4.85
C GLN A 132 -10.06 -2.50 -3.39
N THR A 133 -10.77 -1.42 -3.05
CA THR A 133 -10.90 -0.95 -1.67
C THR A 133 -11.59 -2.00 -0.80
N ARG A 134 -12.66 -2.66 -1.29
CA ARG A 134 -13.32 -3.75 -0.57
C ARG A 134 -12.39 -4.93 -0.34
N ALA A 135 -11.59 -5.32 -1.34
CA ALA A 135 -10.62 -6.41 -1.20
C ALA A 135 -9.52 -6.07 -0.18
N ILE A 136 -9.03 -4.83 -0.17
CA ILE A 136 -8.05 -4.36 0.83
C ILE A 136 -8.66 -4.39 2.24
N ALA A 137 -9.88 -3.89 2.41
CA ALA A 137 -10.57 -3.90 3.70
C ALA A 137 -10.81 -5.34 4.20
N ALA A 138 -11.18 -6.26 3.31
CA ALA A 138 -11.34 -7.67 3.66
C ALA A 138 -10.03 -8.32 4.12
N ASN A 139 -8.89 -7.92 3.53
CA ASN A 139 -7.59 -8.49 3.87
C ASN A 139 -6.86 -7.76 5.02
N GLU A 140 -7.43 -6.67 5.53
CA GLU A 140 -6.84 -5.85 6.59
C GLU A 140 -6.68 -6.64 7.90
N LEU A 141 -7.68 -7.46 8.26
CA LEU A 141 -7.62 -8.28 9.47
C LEU A 141 -6.49 -9.30 9.38
N HIS A 142 -6.36 -9.99 8.25
CA HIS A 142 -5.27 -10.95 8.03
C HIS A 142 -3.90 -10.29 8.12
N ALA A 143 -3.72 -9.12 7.49
CA ALA A 143 -2.47 -8.37 7.58
C ALA A 143 -2.14 -7.93 9.02
N ARG A 144 -3.16 -7.53 9.80
CA ARG A 144 -3.00 -7.20 11.23
C ARG A 144 -2.60 -8.42 12.05
N GLN A 145 -3.22 -9.57 11.81
CA GLN A 145 -2.90 -10.83 12.48
C GLN A 145 -1.46 -11.27 12.18
N ASP A 146 -1.02 -11.23 10.92
CA ASP A 146 0.35 -11.59 10.55
C ASP A 146 1.38 -10.71 11.26
N THR A 147 1.18 -9.39 11.21
CA THR A 147 2.04 -8.41 11.90
C THR A 147 2.07 -8.67 13.41
N PHE A 148 0.91 -8.97 14.01
CA PHE A 148 0.82 -9.31 15.42
C PHE A 148 1.60 -10.59 15.75
N MET A 149 1.48 -11.65 14.95
CA MET A 149 2.13 -12.93 15.23
C MET A 149 3.66 -12.82 15.22
N ASP A 150 4.23 -11.95 14.38
CA ASP A 150 5.66 -11.68 14.38
C ASP A 150 6.10 -10.86 15.61
N LEU A 151 5.33 -9.85 16.01
CA LEU A 151 5.56 -9.14 17.28
C LEU A 151 5.42 -10.08 18.48
N ALA A 152 4.44 -10.98 18.47
CA ALA A 152 4.20 -11.93 19.55
C ALA A 152 5.38 -12.90 19.72
N LYS A 153 6.01 -13.37 18.64
CA LYS A 153 7.23 -14.19 18.70
C LYS A 153 8.39 -13.42 19.35
N LEU A 154 8.59 -12.16 18.95
CA LEU A 154 9.63 -11.31 19.53
C LEU A 154 9.42 -11.10 21.03
N VAL A 155 8.20 -10.74 21.43
CA VAL A 155 7.85 -10.55 22.85
C VAL A 155 7.93 -11.85 23.62
N ALA A 156 7.47 -12.97 23.07
CA ALA A 156 7.59 -14.29 23.71
C ALA A 156 9.04 -14.67 23.98
N ASN A 157 9.96 -14.37 23.04
CA ASN A 157 11.39 -14.58 23.27
C ASN A 157 11.94 -13.65 24.36
N GLN A 158 11.55 -12.38 24.37
CA GLN A 158 11.93 -11.43 25.42
C GLN A 158 11.43 -11.88 26.81
N LEU A 159 10.21 -12.42 26.88
CA LEU A 159 9.65 -12.98 28.11
C LEU A 159 10.46 -14.18 28.61
N GLU A 160 10.96 -15.04 27.72
CA GLU A 160 11.87 -16.13 28.11
C GLU A 160 13.22 -15.62 28.61
N VAL A 161 13.74 -14.53 28.06
CA VAL A 161 14.95 -13.89 28.58
C VAL A 161 14.70 -13.35 30.00
N ILE A 162 13.58 -12.67 30.24
CA ILE A 162 13.23 -12.17 31.58
C ILE A 162 13.04 -13.34 32.55
N ALA A 163 12.33 -14.39 32.14
CA ALA A 163 12.15 -15.60 32.95
C ALA A 163 13.48 -16.31 33.23
N GLY A 164 14.42 -16.30 32.27
CA GLY A 164 15.76 -16.85 32.44
C GLY A 164 16.60 -16.07 33.43
N MET A 165 16.52 -14.74 33.42
CA MET A 165 17.18 -13.89 34.42
C MET A 165 16.59 -14.12 35.82
N LEU A 166 15.27 -14.28 35.91
CA LEU A 166 14.60 -14.65 37.16
C LEU A 166 15.05 -16.03 37.64
N TYR A 167 15.10 -17.02 36.75
CA TYR A 167 15.57 -18.37 37.06
C TYR A 167 17.04 -18.38 37.49
N LEU A 168 17.90 -17.62 36.84
CA LEU A 168 19.30 -17.45 37.22
C LEU A 168 19.42 -16.85 38.62
N SER A 169 18.69 -15.77 38.90
CA SER A 169 18.74 -15.10 40.21
C SER A 169 18.12 -15.93 41.34
N SER A 170 17.30 -16.94 41.03
CA SER A 170 16.65 -17.82 42.00
C SER A 170 17.40 -19.14 42.20
N GLN A 171 17.83 -19.80 41.14
CA GLN A 171 18.38 -21.15 41.17
C GLN A 171 19.86 -21.23 40.82
N GLY A 172 20.42 -20.21 40.16
CA GLY A 172 21.84 -20.18 39.81
C GLY A 172 22.73 -19.83 41.00
N THR A 173 24.03 -19.73 40.74
CA THR A 173 25.06 -19.36 41.71
C THR A 173 24.75 -18.09 42.53
N PRO A 174 24.16 -17.01 41.96
CA PRO A 174 23.76 -15.83 42.73
C PRO A 174 22.52 -16.03 43.64
N GLY A 175 21.77 -17.12 43.44
CA GLY A 175 20.57 -17.47 44.20
C GLY A 175 20.83 -18.64 45.13
N ASP A 176 20.00 -19.68 45.02
CA ASP A 176 20.05 -20.86 45.89
C ASP A 176 21.17 -21.85 45.49
N GLY A 177 21.87 -21.62 44.36
CA GLY A 177 23.00 -22.44 43.91
C GLY A 177 22.65 -23.87 43.49
N VAL A 178 21.37 -24.15 43.25
CA VAL A 178 20.85 -25.47 42.87
C VAL A 178 21.27 -25.87 41.46
N VAL A 179 21.40 -24.89 40.56
CA VAL A 179 21.73 -25.07 39.15
C VAL A 179 23.13 -24.54 38.89
N SER A 180 24.01 -25.41 38.37
CA SER A 180 25.38 -25.04 38.01
C SER A 180 25.43 -24.09 36.82
N ASP A 181 26.49 -23.28 36.71
CA ASP A 181 26.68 -22.36 35.59
C ASP A 181 26.69 -23.08 34.23
N ALA A 182 27.28 -24.27 34.15
CA ALA A 182 27.29 -25.08 32.93
C ALA A 182 25.89 -25.57 32.51
N GLU A 183 25.03 -25.92 33.47
CA GLU A 183 23.62 -26.26 33.18
C GLU A 183 22.86 -25.01 32.73
N MET A 184 23.10 -23.86 33.36
CA MET A 184 22.48 -22.59 32.99
C MET A 184 22.85 -22.18 31.56
N ASP A 185 24.12 -22.26 31.19
CA ASP A 185 24.61 -22.00 29.82
C ASP A 185 23.93 -22.93 28.81
N GLY A 186 23.74 -24.21 29.18
CA GLY A 186 23.00 -25.17 28.36
C GLY A 186 21.54 -24.76 28.13
N LEU A 187 20.86 -24.20 29.15
CA LEU A 187 19.49 -23.68 29.01
C LEU A 187 19.43 -22.46 28.09
N TRP A 188 20.38 -21.53 28.22
CA TRP A 188 20.50 -20.37 27.32
C TRP A 188 20.82 -20.77 25.88
N GLY A 189 21.65 -21.79 25.69
CA GLY A 189 21.95 -22.37 24.37
C GLY A 189 20.73 -23.01 23.71
N ARG A 190 19.82 -23.61 24.48
CA ARG A 190 18.56 -24.15 23.94
C ARG A 190 17.55 -23.05 23.61
N LEU A 191 17.51 -21.97 24.40
CA LEU A 191 16.69 -20.82 24.06
C LEU A 191 17.16 -20.17 22.74
N SER A 192 18.48 -20.00 22.57
CA SER A 192 19.05 -19.41 21.35
C SER A 192 18.90 -20.30 20.11
N SER A 193 18.77 -21.62 20.28
CA SER A 193 18.48 -22.56 19.19
C SER A 193 16.99 -22.61 18.79
N GLY A 194 16.13 -21.84 19.48
CA GLY A 194 14.72 -21.68 19.13
C GLY A 194 13.75 -22.54 19.93
N GLU A 195 14.20 -23.24 20.98
CA GLU A 195 13.29 -23.95 21.87
C GLU A 195 12.52 -22.96 22.76
N ALA A 196 11.20 -22.94 22.60
CA ALA A 196 10.33 -22.00 23.30
C ALA A 196 10.01 -22.44 24.74
N SER A 197 9.76 -21.45 25.60
CA SER A 197 9.19 -21.65 26.94
C SER A 197 10.05 -22.43 27.94
N ILE A 198 11.37 -22.53 27.73
CA ILE A 198 12.25 -23.30 28.61
C ILE A 198 12.24 -22.74 30.04
N PHE A 199 12.52 -21.44 30.18
CA PHE A 199 12.63 -20.83 31.49
C PHE A 199 11.27 -20.65 32.13
N SER A 200 10.25 -20.31 31.33
CA SER A 200 8.87 -20.26 31.85
C SER A 200 8.42 -21.59 32.45
N ARG A 201 8.70 -22.72 31.77
CA ARG A 201 8.39 -24.06 32.28
C ARG A 201 9.18 -24.39 33.54
N ARG A 202 10.47 -24.05 33.58
CA ARG A 202 11.32 -24.28 34.77
C ARG A 202 10.81 -23.49 35.98
N MET A 203 10.50 -22.20 35.80
CA MET A 203 9.91 -21.36 36.85
C MET A 203 8.57 -21.92 37.35
N ILE A 204 7.71 -22.40 36.44
CA ILE A 204 6.45 -23.05 36.81
C ILE A 204 6.70 -24.31 37.66
N SER A 205 7.69 -25.13 37.29
CA SER A 205 8.04 -26.34 38.05
C SER A 205 8.45 -26.06 39.49
N LEU A 206 9.11 -24.92 39.75
CA LEU A 206 9.51 -24.54 41.11
C LEU A 206 8.31 -24.35 42.05
N ARG A 207 7.15 -23.91 41.53
CA ARG A 207 5.91 -23.79 42.31
C ARG A 207 5.44 -25.13 42.90
N PHE A 208 5.70 -26.22 42.18
CA PHE A 208 5.31 -27.57 42.56
C PHE A 208 6.34 -28.29 43.43
N GLY A 209 7.51 -27.67 43.68
CA GLY A 209 8.52 -28.20 44.58
C GLY A 209 8.04 -28.34 46.03
N SER A 210 8.74 -29.15 46.80
CA SER A 210 8.61 -29.22 48.26
C SER A 210 9.17 -27.93 48.88
N GLY A 211 8.36 -27.22 49.66
CA GLY A 211 8.75 -25.98 50.32
C GLY A 211 7.55 -25.27 50.94
N SER A 212 7.80 -24.45 51.94
CA SER A 212 6.78 -23.59 52.55
C SER A 212 6.28 -22.54 51.54
N PRO A 213 5.07 -21.99 51.73
CA PRO A 213 4.58 -20.89 50.90
C PRO A 213 5.53 -19.69 50.85
N ALA A 214 6.21 -19.39 51.96
CA ALA A 214 7.19 -18.29 52.05
C ALA A 214 8.44 -18.54 51.19
N GLU A 215 9.00 -19.75 51.23
CA GLU A 215 10.14 -20.12 50.38
C GLU A 215 9.78 -20.03 48.90
N LYS A 216 8.60 -20.54 48.51
CA LYS A 216 8.11 -20.47 47.13
C LYS A 216 7.91 -19.04 46.65
N TRP A 217 7.37 -18.17 47.50
CA TRP A 217 7.22 -16.75 47.20
C TRP A 217 8.59 -16.06 47.05
N ALA A 218 9.55 -16.38 47.91
CA ALA A 218 10.89 -15.79 47.88
C ALA A 218 11.65 -16.08 46.56
N LEU A 219 11.36 -17.18 45.87
CA LEU A 219 11.91 -17.48 44.54
C LEU A 219 11.53 -16.43 43.48
N PHE A 220 10.39 -15.76 43.64
CA PHE A 220 9.87 -14.76 42.69
C PHE A 220 10.02 -13.32 43.19
N TYR A 221 9.88 -13.10 44.49
CA TYR A 221 9.80 -11.75 45.08
C TYR A 221 10.74 -11.56 46.28
N GLY A 222 11.56 -12.56 46.61
CA GLY A 222 12.44 -12.51 47.79
C GLY A 222 13.61 -11.53 47.69
N THR A 223 13.86 -10.95 46.50
CA THR A 223 14.88 -9.92 46.32
C THR A 223 14.36 -8.81 45.39
N PRO A 224 14.88 -7.57 45.49
CA PRO A 224 14.49 -6.47 44.61
C PRO A 224 14.73 -6.75 43.12
N ILE A 225 15.72 -7.59 42.80
CA ILE A 225 16.02 -7.99 41.41
C ILE A 225 14.94 -8.93 40.90
N ARG A 226 14.53 -9.93 41.71
CA ARG A 226 13.48 -10.88 41.36
C ARG A 226 12.12 -10.18 41.20
N GLU A 227 11.79 -9.26 42.11
CA GLU A 227 10.60 -8.42 42.02
C GLU A 227 10.57 -7.60 40.72
N ARG A 228 11.69 -6.95 40.36
CA ARG A 228 11.80 -6.20 39.09
C ARG A 228 11.60 -7.10 37.87
N HIS A 229 12.18 -8.30 37.85
CA HIS A 229 11.99 -9.23 36.74
C HIS A 229 10.53 -9.68 36.63
N CYS A 230 9.87 -9.99 37.75
CA CYS A 230 8.45 -10.32 37.77
C CYS A 230 7.59 -9.15 37.26
N GLY A 231 7.85 -7.92 37.72
CA GLY A 231 7.16 -6.72 37.26
C GLY A 231 7.30 -6.51 35.75
N SER A 232 8.54 -6.54 35.23
CA SER A 232 8.79 -6.42 33.79
C SER A 232 8.11 -7.52 32.96
N PHE A 233 8.06 -8.75 33.48
CA PHE A 233 7.38 -9.86 32.83
C PHE A 233 5.87 -9.61 32.75
N ILE A 234 5.24 -9.27 33.88
CA ILE A 234 3.82 -8.95 33.98
C ILE A 234 3.45 -7.82 33.01
N GLU A 235 4.15 -6.70 33.07
CA GLU A 235 3.87 -5.55 32.22
C GLU A 235 3.99 -5.88 30.73
N SER A 236 5.02 -6.64 30.34
CA SER A 236 5.26 -7.03 28.96
C SER A 236 4.18 -7.99 28.46
N PHE A 237 3.79 -8.97 29.28
CA PHE A 237 2.74 -9.92 28.93
C PHE A 237 1.35 -9.26 28.84
N GLU A 238 1.04 -8.33 29.73
CA GLU A 238 -0.21 -7.57 29.64
C GLU A 238 -0.27 -6.68 28.39
N ARG A 239 0.85 -6.05 28.00
CA ARG A 239 0.93 -5.32 26.74
C ARG A 239 0.68 -6.24 25.55
N LEU A 240 1.23 -7.46 25.58
CA LEU A 240 0.99 -8.47 24.54
C LEU A 240 -0.49 -8.89 24.47
N LEU A 241 -1.14 -9.14 25.61
CA LEU A 241 -2.57 -9.47 25.65
C LEU A 241 -3.45 -8.33 25.13
N ARG A 242 -3.17 -7.08 25.52
CA ARG A 242 -3.88 -5.89 25.02
C ARG A 242 -3.70 -5.72 23.50
N ALA A 243 -2.51 -5.99 22.98
CA ALA A 243 -2.26 -5.96 21.54
C ALA A 243 -3.02 -7.08 20.80
N ALA A 244 -3.07 -8.28 21.36
CA ALA A 244 -3.79 -9.42 20.79
C ALA A 244 -5.28 -9.15 20.63
N GLN A 245 -5.92 -8.56 21.65
CA GLN A 245 -7.35 -8.20 21.62
C GLN A 245 -7.73 -7.30 20.42
N GLY A 246 -6.80 -6.50 19.90
CA GLY A 246 -7.05 -5.62 18.76
C GLY A 246 -7.14 -6.32 17.40
N CYS A 247 -6.67 -7.57 17.28
CA CYS A 247 -6.65 -8.35 16.04
C CYS A 247 -7.27 -9.75 16.18
N ASP A 248 -7.98 -10.01 17.29
CA ASP A 248 -8.50 -11.32 17.66
C ASP A 248 -10.01 -11.28 17.94
N PRO A 249 -10.85 -11.14 16.90
CA PRO A 249 -12.30 -11.01 17.07
C PRO A 249 -12.95 -12.22 17.76
N ASP A 250 -12.38 -13.41 17.56
CA ASP A 250 -12.89 -14.66 18.11
C ASP A 250 -12.24 -15.05 19.45
N GLY A 251 -11.28 -14.27 19.95
CA GLY A 251 -10.57 -14.54 21.22
C GLY A 251 -9.59 -15.72 21.20
N MET A 252 -9.36 -16.33 20.03
CA MET A 252 -8.52 -17.53 19.90
C MET A 252 -7.06 -17.26 20.22
N ILE A 253 -6.52 -16.11 19.81
CA ILE A 253 -5.13 -15.72 20.05
C ILE A 253 -4.92 -15.41 21.53
N VAL A 254 -5.84 -14.65 22.13
CA VAL A 254 -5.81 -14.30 23.56
C VAL A 254 -5.87 -15.56 24.41
N ASP A 255 -6.76 -16.49 24.10
CA ASP A 255 -6.89 -17.77 24.82
C ASP A 255 -5.64 -18.64 24.67
N ALA A 256 -5.07 -18.70 23.46
CA ALA A 256 -3.82 -19.43 23.23
C ALA A 256 -2.65 -18.85 24.03
N LEU A 257 -2.53 -17.51 24.07
CA LEU A 257 -1.51 -16.83 24.87
C LEU A 257 -1.72 -17.06 26.37
N ALA A 258 -2.95 -16.96 26.87
CA ALA A 258 -3.28 -17.21 28.27
C ALA A 258 -3.05 -18.68 28.68
N GLY A 259 -3.23 -19.62 27.75
CA GLY A 259 -2.95 -21.05 27.92
C GLY A 259 -1.49 -21.46 27.73
N SER A 260 -0.63 -20.56 27.24
CA SER A 260 0.80 -20.83 27.04
C SER A 260 1.55 -21.01 28.36
N ALA A 261 2.81 -21.47 28.29
CA ALA A 261 3.66 -21.51 29.47
C ALA A 261 3.96 -20.11 30.01
N GLN A 262 4.15 -19.10 29.15
CA GLN A 262 4.31 -17.72 29.62
C GLN A 262 3.02 -17.21 30.30
N GLY A 263 1.85 -17.50 29.75
CA GLY A 263 0.56 -17.12 30.33
C GLY A 263 0.28 -17.78 31.68
N ARG A 264 0.69 -19.04 31.86
CA ARG A 264 0.65 -19.70 33.17
C ARG A 264 1.62 -19.07 34.16
N LEU A 265 2.84 -18.75 33.74
CA LEU A 265 3.83 -18.08 34.58
C LEU A 265 3.35 -16.69 35.00
N TYR A 266 2.79 -15.92 34.07
CA TYR A 266 2.16 -14.62 34.33
C TYR A 266 1.11 -14.73 35.45
N ARG A 267 0.20 -15.69 35.36
CA ARG A 267 -0.85 -15.89 36.38
C ARG A 267 -0.26 -16.19 37.75
N ILE A 268 0.77 -17.05 37.81
CA ILE A 268 1.47 -17.37 39.06
C ILE A 268 2.13 -16.12 39.65
N MET A 269 2.79 -15.31 38.84
CA MET A 269 3.41 -14.06 39.31
C MET A 269 2.36 -13.10 39.89
N CYS A 270 1.24 -12.91 39.20
CA CYS A 270 0.13 -12.09 39.72
C CYS A 270 -0.44 -12.65 41.04
N GLU A 271 -0.71 -13.96 41.10
CA GLU A 271 -1.19 -14.62 42.33
C GLU A 271 -0.24 -14.38 43.53
N LEU A 272 1.07 -14.49 43.32
CA LEU A 272 2.08 -14.31 44.36
C LEU A 272 2.28 -12.84 44.77
N ARG A 273 2.13 -11.91 43.82
CA ARG A 273 2.18 -10.47 44.09
C ARG A 273 0.98 -10.02 44.91
N ASP A 274 -0.21 -10.49 44.54
CA ASP A 274 -1.46 -10.02 45.12
C ASP A 274 -1.81 -10.75 46.44
N GLY A 275 -1.18 -11.93 46.68
CA GLY A 275 -1.36 -12.73 47.90
C GLY A 275 -0.02 -13.18 48.52
N PRO A 276 0.81 -12.27 49.06
CA PRO A 276 2.06 -12.63 49.71
C PRO A 276 1.80 -13.42 51.02
N PRO A 277 2.65 -14.42 51.35
CA PRO A 277 2.49 -15.20 52.58
C PRO A 277 2.77 -14.33 53.82
N THR A 278 2.04 -14.60 54.91
CA THR A 278 2.14 -13.84 56.17
C THR A 278 3.57 -13.86 56.73
N GLY A 279 4.13 -12.68 57.03
CA GLY A 279 5.47 -12.51 57.61
C GLY A 279 6.58 -12.07 56.65
N THR A 280 6.22 -11.54 55.47
CA THR A 280 7.15 -11.15 54.38
C THR A 280 7.35 -9.63 54.22
N ALA A 281 6.97 -8.82 55.22
CA ALA A 281 7.19 -7.37 55.25
C ALA A 281 8.48 -6.99 55.99
#